data_AF-A0A3B0QSP7-F1
#
_entry.id   AF-A0A3B0QSP7-F1
#
_cell.length_a   1.000
_cell.length_b   1.000
_cell.length_c   1.000
_cell.angle_alpha   90.00
_cell.angle_beta   90.00
_cell.angle_gamma   90.00
#
_symmetry.space_group_name_H-M   'P 1'
#
loop_
_entity.id
_entity.type
_entity.pdbx_description
1 polymer ?
#
loop_
_entity_poly.entity_id
_entity_poly.type
_entity_poly.pdbx_seq_one_letter_code
_entity_poly.pdbx_strand_id
1 'polypeptide(L)'
;KINTFNINNGGSLFRLTSANITANYTLSSRDNKDRPEDQAAREESRRSGGRDDDLFGKPQDFADNRLTSDKSNNEDEEKTSALYSYKIPWNLRIAYAVNYSNTRRQNEISSHSLMFSGDIDISPRWTIGASSGYDLKNKGVTYTQLRFERDLSSWRMNFSWIPFSTNTSWNFFIGIKSGILKDIKYDKRRQRDRQL
;
A
#
# COMPACT_ATOMS: atom_id res chain seq x y z
N LYS A 1 -34.82 -18.73 -27.86
CA LYS A 1 -35.48 -17.39 -27.93
C LYS A 1 -34.39 -16.33 -28.09
N ILE A 2 -34.04 -15.99 -29.32
CA ILE A 2 -33.01 -15.01 -29.68
C ILE A 2 -33.65 -14.18 -30.81
N ASN A 3 -33.59 -12.84 -30.74
CA ASN A 3 -34.26 -11.85 -31.61
C ASN A 3 -35.62 -11.30 -31.14
N THR A 4 -35.69 -10.76 -29.92
CA THR A 4 -36.80 -9.89 -29.52
C THR A 4 -36.24 -8.63 -28.88
N PHE A 5 -36.76 -7.46 -29.25
CA PHE A 5 -36.36 -6.18 -28.67
C PHE A 5 -36.57 -6.16 -27.15
N ASN A 6 -35.69 -5.47 -26.41
CA ASN A 6 -35.71 -5.47 -24.93
C ASN A 6 -37.07 -5.01 -24.36
N ILE A 7 -37.71 -4.05 -25.03
CA ILE A 7 -39.05 -3.53 -24.71
C ILE A 7 -40.11 -4.62 -24.80
N ASN A 8 -40.04 -5.44 -25.84
CA ASN A 8 -40.97 -6.54 -26.09
C ASN A 8 -40.71 -7.76 -25.20
N ASN A 9 -39.64 -7.74 -24.40
CA ASN A 9 -39.28 -8.75 -23.42
C ASN A 9 -39.41 -8.22 -21.98
N GLY A 10 -40.37 -7.31 -21.74
CA GLY A 10 -40.65 -6.74 -20.42
C GLY A 10 -39.52 -5.88 -19.84
N GLY A 11 -38.68 -5.30 -20.69
CA GLY A 11 -37.61 -4.37 -20.30
C GLY A 11 -37.90 -2.93 -20.74
N SER A 12 -37.05 -1.99 -20.34
CA SER A 12 -37.09 -0.59 -20.75
C SER A 12 -36.48 -0.35 -22.14
N LEU A 13 -36.67 0.86 -22.68
CA LEU A 13 -36.03 1.33 -23.93
C LEU A 13 -34.50 1.29 -23.84
N PHE A 14 -33.95 1.76 -22.71
CA PHE A 14 -32.52 1.71 -22.41
C PHE A 14 -32.26 0.67 -21.33
N ARG A 15 -31.20 -0.14 -21.49
CA ARG A 15 -30.78 -1.15 -20.50
C ARG A 15 -29.32 -0.91 -20.14
N LEU A 16 -29.08 -0.61 -18.85
CA LEU A 16 -27.74 -0.67 -18.29
C LEU A 16 -27.36 -2.15 -18.11
N THR A 17 -26.36 -2.61 -18.87
CA THR A 17 -25.86 -3.99 -18.81
C THR A 17 -24.64 -4.12 -17.90
N SER A 18 -23.89 -3.04 -17.73
CA SER A 18 -22.77 -2.95 -16.79
C SER A 18 -22.48 -1.50 -16.42
N ALA A 19 -21.90 -1.31 -15.25
CA ALA A 19 -21.28 -0.05 -14.84
C ALA A 19 -20.11 -0.34 -13.89
N ASN A 20 -19.04 0.43 -14.01
CA ASN A 20 -17.91 0.40 -13.09
C ASN A 20 -17.69 1.82 -12.58
N ILE A 21 -17.63 1.99 -11.26
CA ILE A 21 -17.32 3.25 -10.60
C ILE A 21 -16.16 2.99 -9.67
N THR A 22 -15.11 3.80 -9.78
CA THR A 22 -13.97 3.80 -8.86
C THR A 22 -13.69 5.22 -8.38
N ALA A 23 -13.38 5.37 -7.10
CA ALA A 23 -13.00 6.65 -6.50
C ALA A 23 -11.84 6.43 -5.52
N ASN A 24 -10.77 7.20 -5.66
CA ASN A 24 -9.58 7.09 -4.83
C ASN A 24 -9.25 8.45 -4.23
N TYR A 25 -8.95 8.48 -2.94
CA TYR A 25 -8.61 9.69 -2.19
C TYR A 25 -7.36 9.44 -1.34
N THR A 26 -6.47 10.42 -1.33
CA THR A 26 -5.25 10.42 -0.51
C THR A 26 -5.22 11.70 0.30
N LEU A 27 -5.00 11.56 1.61
CA LEU A 27 -4.90 12.64 2.58
C LEU A 27 -3.55 12.51 3.29
N SER A 28 -2.85 13.63 3.48
CA SER A 28 -1.56 13.66 4.17
C SER A 28 -1.44 14.90 5.05
N SER A 29 -0.81 14.71 6.21
CA SER A 29 -0.48 15.79 7.16
C SER A 29 0.71 16.69 6.77
N ARG A 30 1.53 16.23 5.82
CA ARG A 30 2.74 16.90 5.34
C ARG A 30 2.53 17.42 3.94
N ASP A 31 3.29 18.45 3.57
CA ASP A 31 3.44 18.89 2.18
C ASP A 31 3.84 17.70 1.31
N ASN A 32 3.30 17.68 0.08
CA ASN A 32 3.30 16.55 -0.85
C ASN A 32 4.68 16.25 -1.49
N LYS A 33 5.75 16.25 -0.69
CA LYS A 33 7.09 15.80 -1.09
C LYS A 33 7.21 14.32 -0.78
N ASP A 34 7.17 13.50 -1.82
CA ASP A 34 7.38 12.05 -1.72
C ASP A 34 8.76 11.76 -1.11
N ARG A 35 8.80 10.94 -0.05
CA ARG A 35 10.06 10.47 0.55
C ARG A 35 10.77 9.52 -0.42
N PRO A 36 12.13 9.50 -0.45
CA PRO A 36 12.89 8.50 -1.21
C PRO A 36 12.48 7.06 -0.86
N GLU A 37 12.18 6.78 0.41
CA GLU A 37 11.67 5.49 0.89
C GLU A 37 10.31 5.12 0.26
N ASP A 38 9.38 6.07 0.17
CA ASP A 38 8.09 5.85 -0.47
C ASP A 38 8.27 5.55 -1.97
N GLN A 39 9.21 6.23 -2.63
CA GLN A 39 9.54 5.95 -4.03
C GLN A 39 10.14 4.56 -4.22
N ALA A 40 11.09 4.17 -3.36
CA ALA A 40 11.72 2.85 -3.40
C ALA A 40 10.68 1.73 -3.17
N ALA A 41 9.79 1.91 -2.19
CA ALA A 41 8.70 0.96 -1.92
C ALA A 41 7.72 0.85 -3.09
N ARG A 42 7.30 1.98 -3.69
CA ARG A 42 6.44 1.98 -4.89
C ARG A 42 7.11 1.31 -6.07
N GLU A 43 8.41 1.53 -6.26
CA GLU A 43 9.14 0.91 -7.35
C GLU A 43 9.28 -0.61 -7.17
N GLU A 44 9.53 -1.07 -5.94
CA GLU A 44 9.57 -2.48 -5.62
C GLU A 44 8.19 -3.14 -5.79
N SER A 45 7.11 -2.46 -5.37
CA SER A 45 5.75 -2.92 -5.67
C SER A 45 5.54 -3.13 -7.16
N ARG A 46 5.93 -2.15 -8.00
CA ARG A 46 5.78 -2.26 -9.47
C ARG A 46 6.62 -3.40 -10.05
N ARG A 47 7.85 -3.59 -9.58
CA ARG A 47 8.72 -4.71 -10.00
C ARG A 47 8.15 -6.07 -9.64
N SER A 48 7.49 -6.15 -8.49
CA SER A 48 6.77 -7.33 -8.01
C SER A 48 5.39 -7.51 -8.66
N GLY A 49 5.00 -6.66 -9.63
CA GLY A 49 3.69 -6.69 -10.30
C GLY A 49 2.52 -6.19 -9.44
N GLY A 50 2.83 -5.56 -8.31
CA GLY A 50 1.89 -4.96 -7.37
C GLY A 50 1.51 -3.52 -7.72
N ARG A 51 0.74 -2.91 -6.83
CA ARG A 51 0.22 -1.54 -6.97
C ARG A 51 1.18 -0.52 -6.37
N ASP A 52 1.27 0.66 -6.97
CA ASP A 52 2.06 1.79 -6.47
C ASP A 52 1.27 2.75 -5.54
N ASP A 53 -0.01 2.44 -5.29
CA ASP A 53 -0.92 3.25 -4.47
C ASP A 53 -0.93 2.87 -2.98
N ASP A 54 -0.18 1.84 -2.57
CA ASP A 54 -0.06 1.40 -1.18
C ASP A 54 -1.41 1.06 -0.50
N LEU A 55 -2.44 0.74 -1.29
CA LEU A 55 -3.78 0.47 -0.78
C LEU A 55 -3.86 -0.84 0.04
N PHE A 56 -2.91 -1.73 -0.17
CA PHE A 56 -2.78 -3.00 0.55
C PHE A 56 -1.57 -3.04 1.47
N GLY A 57 -0.86 -1.94 1.63
CA GLY A 57 0.39 -1.88 2.36
C GLY A 57 1.62 -1.91 1.47
N LYS A 58 2.73 -1.48 2.06
CA LYS A 58 4.04 -1.41 1.40
C LYS A 58 4.72 -2.77 1.45
N PRO A 59 5.44 -3.18 0.39
CA PRO A 59 6.28 -4.35 0.42
C PRO A 59 7.34 -4.17 1.52
N GLN A 60 7.43 -5.15 2.41
CA GLN A 60 8.49 -5.20 3.41
C GLN A 60 9.52 -6.24 2.96
N ASP A 61 10.57 -5.79 2.28
CA ASP A 61 11.77 -6.61 2.12
C ASP A 61 12.68 -6.36 3.33
N PHE A 62 12.74 -7.36 4.20
CA PHE A 62 13.54 -7.33 5.43
C PHE A 62 15.03 -7.58 5.18
N ALA A 63 15.38 -8.18 4.03
CA ALA A 63 16.76 -8.45 3.65
C ALA A 63 17.33 -7.33 2.78
N ASP A 64 16.49 -6.64 2.01
CA ASP A 64 16.92 -5.50 1.19
C ASP A 64 16.95 -4.18 1.99
N ASN A 65 18.16 -3.79 2.37
CA ASN A 65 18.40 -2.48 2.98
C ASN A 65 18.09 -1.30 2.04
N ARG A 66 17.92 -1.48 0.72
CA ARG A 66 17.63 -0.37 -0.21
C ARG A 66 16.30 0.29 0.02
N LEU A 67 15.28 -0.47 0.42
CA LEU A 67 13.98 0.08 0.79
C LEU A 67 14.05 1.03 1.99
N THR A 68 15.16 1.02 2.72
CA THR A 68 15.20 1.52 4.09
C THR A 68 16.47 2.27 4.50
N SER A 69 17.47 2.37 3.63
CA SER A 69 18.79 2.94 3.92
C SER A 69 18.89 4.45 3.70
N ASP A 70 17.84 5.09 3.21
CA ASP A 70 17.79 6.53 3.00
C ASP A 70 17.28 7.32 4.23
N LYS A 71 16.89 6.63 5.31
CA LYS A 71 16.57 7.29 6.60
C LYS A 71 17.79 7.97 7.24
N SER A 72 19.02 7.65 6.83
CA SER A 72 20.24 8.16 7.50
C SER A 72 20.73 9.52 7.01
N ASN A 73 20.23 10.05 5.88
CA ASN A 73 20.73 11.32 5.31
C ASN A 73 19.72 12.47 5.35
N ASN A 74 18.47 12.22 5.74
CA ASN A 74 17.44 13.25 5.95
C ASN A 74 16.91 13.17 7.39
N GLU A 75 17.79 13.00 8.37
CA GLU A 75 17.51 13.60 9.68
C GLU A 75 17.65 15.11 9.43
N ASP A 76 16.56 15.76 8.99
CA ASP A 76 16.39 17.18 9.32
C ASP A 76 16.54 17.21 10.84
N GLU A 77 17.71 17.66 11.31
CA GLU A 77 17.97 17.91 12.71
C GLU A 77 16.91 18.91 13.17
N GLU A 78 15.77 18.42 13.67
CA GLU A 78 14.82 19.23 14.40
C GLU A 78 15.56 19.68 15.65
N LYS A 79 16.21 20.84 15.54
CA LYS A 79 16.87 21.56 16.62
C LYS A 79 15.95 21.53 17.81
N THR A 80 16.41 20.89 18.87
CA THR A 80 15.75 20.77 20.17
C THR A 80 15.62 22.17 20.79
N SER A 81 14.58 22.89 20.39
CA SER A 81 14.14 24.13 21.03
C SER A 81 13.16 23.80 22.15
N ALA A 82 13.19 24.60 23.22
CA ALA A 82 12.55 24.38 24.52
C ALA A 82 10.99 24.37 24.54
N LEU A 83 10.35 24.24 23.38
CA LEU A 83 8.90 24.15 23.19
C LEU A 83 8.56 23.05 22.17
N TYR A 84 8.92 21.81 22.49
CA TYR A 84 8.77 20.64 21.61
C TYR A 84 7.29 20.37 21.26
N SER A 85 6.88 20.76 20.05
CA SER A 85 5.59 20.37 19.46
C SER A 85 5.83 19.43 18.28
N TYR A 86 6.06 18.16 18.58
CA TYR A 86 6.18 17.11 17.56
C TYR A 86 4.89 17.00 16.75
N LYS A 87 4.95 17.37 15.47
CA LYS A 87 3.82 17.18 14.55
C LYS A 87 3.83 15.74 14.07
N ILE A 88 2.94 14.92 14.63
CA ILE A 88 2.76 13.51 14.26
C ILE A 88 2.32 13.43 12.80
N PRO A 89 3.17 12.94 11.91
CA PRO A 89 2.79 12.80 10.53
C PRO A 89 1.93 11.56 10.32
N TRP A 90 0.98 11.70 9.42
CA TRP A 90 0.13 10.62 8.97
C TRP A 90 -0.18 10.77 7.47
N ASN A 91 -0.49 9.63 6.85
CA ASN A 91 -1.12 9.52 5.55
C ASN A 91 -2.35 8.61 5.66
N LEU A 92 -3.36 8.86 4.83
CA LEU A 92 -4.56 8.05 4.74
C LEU A 92 -4.97 7.95 3.28
N ARG A 93 -5.26 6.75 2.83
CA ARG A 93 -5.72 6.42 1.49
C ARG A 93 -7.02 5.68 1.59
N ILE A 94 -7.97 6.05 0.76
CA ILE A 94 -9.29 5.46 0.68
C ILE A 94 -9.58 5.17 -0.79
N ALA A 95 -9.95 3.93 -1.08
CA ALA A 95 -10.41 3.53 -2.40
C ALA A 95 -11.80 2.92 -2.30
N TYR A 96 -12.67 3.30 -3.22
CA TYR A 96 -14.03 2.82 -3.34
C TYR A 96 -14.25 2.29 -4.74
N ALA A 97 -14.87 1.11 -4.85
CA ALA A 97 -15.19 0.51 -6.13
C ALA A 97 -16.57 -0.16 -6.12
N VAL A 98 -17.34 0.09 -7.16
CA VAL A 98 -18.63 -0.57 -7.42
C VAL A 98 -18.65 -1.09 -8.83
N ASN A 99 -19.07 -2.35 -8.96
CA ASN A 99 -19.36 -2.97 -10.24
C ASN A 99 -20.81 -3.41 -10.26
N TYR A 100 -21.52 -2.97 -11.29
CA TYR A 100 -22.85 -3.46 -11.65
C TYR A 100 -22.72 -4.34 -12.89
N SER A 101 -23.39 -5.48 -12.88
CA SER A 101 -23.45 -6.39 -14.02
C SER A 101 -24.85 -6.96 -14.16
N ASN A 102 -25.38 -6.86 -15.36
CA ASN A 102 -26.74 -7.20 -15.70
C ASN A 102 -26.80 -7.87 -17.07
N THR A 103 -26.01 -8.93 -17.26
CA THR A 103 -25.95 -9.71 -18.51
C THR A 103 -27.19 -10.58 -18.70
N ARG A 104 -27.71 -11.19 -17.63
CA ARG A 104 -28.85 -12.12 -17.64
C ARG A 104 -30.09 -11.60 -16.91
N ARG A 105 -30.24 -10.28 -16.76
CA ARG A 105 -31.29 -9.66 -15.93
C ARG A 105 -31.12 -9.95 -14.43
N GLN A 106 -29.87 -10.05 -13.96
CA GLN A 106 -29.55 -10.34 -12.56
C GLN A 106 -30.01 -9.24 -11.59
N ASN A 107 -30.15 -7.99 -12.07
CA ASN A 107 -30.54 -6.82 -11.27
C ASN A 107 -29.77 -6.69 -9.95
N GLU A 108 -28.47 -7.01 -9.95
CA GLU A 108 -27.65 -7.10 -8.74
C GLU A 108 -26.36 -6.30 -8.92
N ILE A 109 -25.89 -5.69 -7.83
CA ILE A 109 -24.54 -5.15 -7.77
C ILE A 109 -23.58 -6.35 -7.72
N SER A 110 -22.68 -6.45 -8.70
CA SER A 110 -21.75 -7.57 -8.79
C SER A 110 -20.64 -7.49 -7.74
N SER A 111 -20.12 -6.29 -7.44
CA SER A 111 -19.18 -6.07 -6.34
C SER A 111 -19.28 -4.65 -5.80
N HIS A 112 -18.99 -4.48 -4.50
CA HIS A 112 -19.09 -3.21 -3.81
C HIS A 112 -18.06 -3.21 -2.68
N SER A 113 -16.95 -2.51 -2.85
CA SER A 113 -15.80 -2.57 -1.93
C SER A 113 -15.33 -1.18 -1.51
N LEU A 114 -15.00 -1.06 -0.23
CA LEU A 114 -14.29 0.07 0.35
C LEU A 114 -12.96 -0.44 0.90
N MET A 115 -11.87 0.22 0.57
CA MET A 115 -10.53 -0.15 0.98
C MET A 115 -9.86 1.07 1.58
N PHE A 116 -9.03 0.86 2.60
CA PHE A 116 -8.29 1.93 3.23
C PHE A 116 -6.89 1.46 3.63
N SER A 117 -5.96 2.40 3.62
CA SER A 117 -4.58 2.19 4.04
C SER A 117 -4.03 3.48 4.64
N GLY A 118 -3.22 3.40 5.67
CA GLY A 118 -2.58 4.57 6.25
C GLY A 118 -1.36 4.20 7.08
N ASP A 119 -0.41 5.14 7.14
CA ASP A 119 0.75 5.09 8.03
C ASP A 119 0.76 6.33 8.93
N ILE A 120 1.21 6.14 10.17
CA ILE A 120 1.39 7.20 11.18
C ILE A 120 2.75 7.03 11.87
N ASP A 121 3.56 8.10 11.89
CA ASP A 121 4.82 8.10 12.66
C ASP A 121 4.52 8.63 14.07
N ILE A 122 4.14 7.76 15.00
CA ILE A 122 3.69 8.17 16.35
C ILE A 122 4.80 8.84 17.18
N SER A 123 6.06 8.59 16.87
CA SER A 123 7.23 9.24 17.47
C SER A 123 8.44 9.07 16.55
N PRO A 124 9.55 9.80 16.76
CA PRO A 124 10.77 9.58 16.00
C PRO A 124 11.16 8.09 16.01
N ARG A 125 11.32 7.52 14.82
CA ARG A 125 11.71 6.11 14.60
C ARG A 125 10.66 5.06 14.99
N TRP A 126 9.40 5.45 15.18
CA TRP A 126 8.27 4.52 15.26
C TRP A 126 7.27 4.83 14.15
N THR A 127 6.95 3.83 13.34
CA THR A 127 5.93 3.92 12.29
C THR A 127 4.93 2.79 12.47
N ILE A 128 3.65 3.12 12.45
CA ILE A 128 2.55 2.16 12.48
C ILE A 128 1.80 2.29 11.16
N GLY A 129 1.57 1.18 10.48
CA GLY A 129 0.79 1.11 9.25
C GLY A 129 -0.39 0.17 9.42
N ALA A 130 -1.52 0.50 8.80
CA ALA A 130 -2.67 -0.38 8.74
C ALA A 130 -3.29 -0.32 7.34
N SER A 131 -3.66 -1.47 6.79
CA SER A 131 -4.45 -1.57 5.56
C SER A 131 -5.57 -2.57 5.77
N SER A 132 -6.75 -2.28 5.22
CA SER A 132 -7.91 -3.16 5.30
C SER A 132 -8.91 -2.83 4.19
N GLY A 133 -9.97 -3.62 4.12
CA GLY A 133 -11.12 -3.31 3.29
C GLY A 133 -12.39 -3.94 3.83
N TYR A 134 -13.49 -3.55 3.22
CA TYR A 134 -14.82 -4.01 3.53
C TYR A 134 -15.58 -4.27 2.24
N ASP A 135 -16.09 -5.48 2.10
CA ASP A 135 -16.99 -5.86 1.03
C ASP A 135 -18.42 -5.52 1.47
N LEU A 136 -18.97 -4.43 0.95
CA LEU A 136 -20.32 -3.96 1.26
C LEU A 136 -21.40 -4.89 0.72
N LYS A 137 -21.10 -5.69 -0.31
CA LYS A 137 -22.05 -6.68 -0.86
C LYS A 137 -22.15 -7.88 0.08
N ASN A 138 -21.00 -8.44 0.45
CA ASN A 138 -20.93 -9.63 1.31
C ASN A 138 -20.92 -9.30 2.81
N LYS A 139 -20.92 -8.02 3.17
CA LYS A 139 -20.93 -7.48 4.55
C LYS A 139 -19.78 -8.01 5.42
N GLY A 140 -18.58 -8.00 4.87
CA GLY A 140 -17.41 -8.60 5.53
C GLY A 140 -16.16 -7.74 5.45
N VAL A 141 -15.34 -7.80 6.50
CA VAL A 141 -13.97 -7.26 6.47
C VAL A 141 -13.12 -8.15 5.56
N THR A 142 -12.39 -7.53 4.65
CA THR A 142 -11.48 -8.23 3.73
C THR A 142 -10.08 -8.31 4.32
N TYR A 143 -9.09 -8.65 3.49
CA TYR A 143 -7.68 -8.68 3.87
C TYR A 143 -7.30 -7.46 4.72
N THR A 144 -6.82 -7.71 5.94
CA THR A 144 -6.37 -6.68 6.87
C THR A 144 -4.94 -6.95 7.29
N GLN A 145 -4.10 -5.94 7.25
CA GLN A 145 -2.71 -6.01 7.68
C GLN A 145 -2.39 -4.85 8.61
N LEU A 146 -1.71 -5.18 9.71
CA LEU A 146 -1.16 -4.24 10.67
C LEU A 146 0.36 -4.36 10.61
N ARG A 147 1.05 -3.23 10.56
CA ARG A 147 2.51 -3.14 10.46
C ARG A 147 3.02 -2.22 11.55
N PHE A 148 4.07 -2.65 12.23
CA PHE A 148 4.74 -1.88 13.26
C PHE A 148 6.23 -1.91 12.97
N GLU A 149 6.83 -0.74 12.79
CA GLU A 149 8.25 -0.59 12.58
C GLU A 149 8.85 0.25 13.70
N ARG A 150 9.95 -0.25 14.27
CA ARG A 150 10.78 0.47 15.22
C ARG A 150 12.22 0.46 14.76
N ASP A 151 12.78 1.64 14.60
CA ASP A 151 14.17 1.87 14.25
C ASP A 151 14.98 2.26 15.50
N LEU A 152 15.96 1.46 15.86
CA LEU A 152 16.84 1.64 17.03
C LEU A 152 18.24 2.14 16.62
N SER A 153 18.36 2.87 15.50
CA SER A 153 19.61 3.37 14.93
C SER A 153 20.49 2.27 14.31
N SER A 154 20.94 1.30 15.12
CA SER A 154 21.78 0.18 14.67
C SER A 154 20.96 -1.08 14.40
N TRP A 155 19.75 -1.15 14.95
CA TRP A 155 18.84 -2.29 14.80
C TRP A 155 17.51 -1.80 14.23
N ARG A 156 16.85 -2.63 13.42
CA ARG A 156 15.46 -2.45 13.02
C ARG A 156 14.66 -3.61 13.56
N MET A 157 13.47 -3.31 14.07
CA MET A 157 12.46 -4.28 14.41
C MET A 157 11.23 -4.02 13.55
N ASN A 158 10.63 -5.07 13.01
CA ASN A 158 9.40 -5.00 12.26
C ASN A 158 8.45 -6.13 12.68
N PHE A 159 7.20 -5.78 12.87
CA PHE A 159 6.13 -6.73 13.14
C PHE A 159 4.99 -6.50 12.16
N SER A 160 4.63 -7.53 11.40
CA SER A 160 3.51 -7.54 10.46
C SER A 160 2.50 -8.59 10.89
N TRP A 161 1.23 -8.23 11.00
CA TRP A 161 0.16 -9.10 11.45
C TRP A 161 -1.04 -9.01 10.51
N ILE A 162 -1.51 -10.16 10.03
CA ILE A 162 -2.66 -10.32 9.16
C ILE A 162 -3.75 -11.08 9.93
N PRO A 163 -4.63 -10.37 10.66
CA PRO A 163 -5.70 -11.00 11.45
C PRO A 163 -6.90 -11.46 10.61
N PHE A 164 -7.15 -10.83 9.46
CA PHE A 164 -8.30 -11.13 8.61
C PHE A 164 -7.81 -11.48 7.21
N SER A 165 -7.83 -12.78 6.88
CA SER A 165 -7.47 -13.37 5.59
C SER A 165 -7.89 -14.84 5.59
N THR A 166 -7.86 -15.52 4.45
CA THR A 166 -8.03 -16.99 4.39
C THR A 166 -7.05 -17.71 5.30
N ASN A 167 -5.83 -17.18 5.43
CA ASN A 167 -4.81 -17.66 6.35
C ASN A 167 -4.31 -16.50 7.21
N THR A 168 -4.62 -16.52 8.49
CA THR A 168 -4.07 -15.56 9.45
C THR A 168 -2.58 -15.82 9.64
N SER A 169 -1.78 -14.77 9.69
CA SER A 169 -0.33 -14.91 9.85
C SER A 169 0.27 -13.71 10.56
N TRP A 170 1.45 -13.91 11.13
CA TRP A 170 2.27 -12.83 11.65
C TRP A 170 3.72 -13.08 11.27
N ASN A 171 4.48 -12.01 11.14
CA ASN A 171 5.91 -12.04 10.90
C ASN A 171 6.58 -11.03 11.83
N PHE A 172 7.64 -11.46 12.48
CA PHE A 172 8.49 -10.60 13.29
C PHE A 172 9.92 -10.69 12.77
N PHE A 173 10.54 -9.54 12.56
CA PHE A 173 11.89 -9.43 12.03
C PHE A 173 12.71 -8.48 12.89
N ILE A 174 13.94 -8.88 13.20
CA ILE A 174 14.97 -8.02 13.77
C ILE A 174 16.21 -8.12 12.89
N GLY A 175 16.74 -6.97 12.46
CA GLY A 175 17.94 -6.90 11.63
C GLY A 175 18.87 -5.78 12.04
N ILE A 176 20.17 -5.95 11.79
CA ILE A 176 21.16 -4.90 11.97
C ILE A 176 21.14 -4.01 10.73
N LYS A 177 21.07 -2.69 10.92
CA LYS A 177 21.22 -1.72 9.83
C LYS A 177 22.67 -1.75 9.34
N SER A 178 22.88 -2.20 8.10
CA SER A 178 24.21 -2.30 7.50
C SER A 178 24.77 -0.92 7.14
N GLY A 179 25.31 -0.22 8.15
CA GLY A 179 26.05 1.04 8.00
C GLY A 179 27.57 0.88 8.05
N ILE A 180 28.09 -0.22 8.63
CA ILE A 180 29.54 -0.43 8.83
C ILE A 180 30.29 -0.85 7.56
N LEU A 181 29.62 -1.24 6.48
CA LEU A 181 30.27 -1.76 5.25
C LEU A 181 29.90 -1.02 3.96
N LYS A 182 29.45 0.24 4.02
CA LYS A 182 29.24 1.03 2.78
C LYS A 182 30.55 1.48 2.12
N ASP A 183 31.65 1.56 2.86
CA ASP A 183 32.92 2.14 2.37
C ASP A 183 33.83 1.14 1.60
N ILE A 184 33.44 -0.12 1.49
CA ILE A 184 34.14 -1.13 0.66
C ILE A 184 33.17 -1.73 -0.35
N LYS A 185 32.48 -0.88 -1.12
CA LYS A 185 31.71 -1.36 -2.28
C LYS A 185 32.52 -1.15 -3.56
N TYR A 186 33.40 -2.11 -3.86
CA TYR A 186 34.00 -2.27 -5.19
C TYR A 186 33.01 -3.04 -6.08
N ASP A 187 32.33 -2.36 -7.00
CA ASP A 187 31.43 -2.98 -7.99
C ASP A 187 32.17 -3.09 -9.33
N LYS A 188 32.73 -4.27 -9.64
CA LYS A 188 33.28 -4.61 -10.97
C LYS A 188 32.26 -5.46 -11.71
N ARG A 189 31.53 -4.85 -12.64
CA ARG A 189 30.63 -5.58 -13.54
C ARG A 189 31.37 -5.97 -14.81
N ARG A 190 31.48 -7.27 -15.06
CA ARG A 190 31.83 -7.79 -16.38
C ARG A 190 30.58 -7.71 -17.25
N GLN A 191 30.53 -6.74 -18.16
CA GLN A 191 29.48 -6.70 -19.17
C GLN A 191 29.62 -7.94 -20.07
N ARG A 192 28.48 -8.53 -20.48
CA ARG A 192 28.48 -9.62 -21.45
C ARG A 192 28.93 -9.07 -22.80
N ASP A 193 29.76 -9.83 -23.52
CA ASP A 193 30.15 -9.47 -24.87
C ASP A 193 28.90 -9.27 -25.73
N ARG A 194 28.81 -8.11 -26.37
CA ARG A 194 27.84 -7.87 -27.43
C ARG A 194 28.26 -8.73 -28.61
N GLN A 195 27.51 -9.79 -28.89
CA GLN A 195 27.62 -10.49 -30.17
C GLN A 195 27.16 -9.53 -31.27
N LEU A 196 28.06 -9.29 -32.22
CA LEU A 196 27.80 -8.58 -33.49
C LEU A 196 27.07 -9.51 -34.46
#